data_AF-A0A848IC25-F1
#
_entry.id   AF-A0A848IC25-F1
#
_cell.length_a   1.000
_cell.length_b   1.000
_cell.length_c   1.000
_cell.angle_alpha   90.00
_cell.angle_beta   90.00
_cell.angle_gamma   90.00
#
_symmetry.space_group_name_H-M   'P 1'
#
loop_
_entity.id
_entity.type
_entity.pdbx_description
1 polymer ?
#
loop_
_entity_poly.entity_id
_entity_poly.type
_entity_poly.pdbx_seq_one_letter_code
_entity_poly.pdbx_strand_id
1 'polypeptide(L)'
;MSEADNSTPNAGAFKPKKSVALSGVTAGNTALCTVGKTGNDLHYRGYDILDIAGACEFEEIAYLLVHEKLPTQAELTAYKTKLKALRGLPANVKAALEWIPAAAHPMDVMRTGVSVLGTVLPEKDDHNLPGARDIADKLMASLGS
;
A
#
# COMPACT_ATOMS: atom_id res chain seq x y z
N MET A 1 -41.51 -1.71 -43.67
CA MET A 1 -41.60 -1.78 -42.19
C MET A 1 -40.31 -2.40 -41.69
N SER A 2 -39.55 -1.57 -41.01
CA SER A 2 -38.21 -1.79 -40.49
C SER A 2 -38.32 -2.24 -39.03
N GLU A 3 -37.80 -3.41 -38.69
CA GLU A 3 -37.47 -3.75 -37.31
C GLU A 3 -36.01 -4.15 -37.27
N ALA A 4 -35.19 -3.23 -36.77
CA ALA A 4 -33.83 -3.49 -36.35
C ALA A 4 -33.91 -3.98 -34.90
N ASP A 5 -33.55 -5.25 -34.66
CA ASP A 5 -33.34 -5.74 -33.30
C ASP A 5 -31.85 -5.66 -32.95
N ASN A 6 -31.62 -5.04 -31.80
CA ASN A 6 -30.36 -4.58 -31.28
C ASN A 6 -29.84 -5.62 -30.29
N SER A 7 -28.95 -6.52 -30.72
CA SER A 7 -28.26 -7.43 -29.82
C SER A 7 -26.83 -6.96 -29.55
N THR A 8 -26.69 -6.18 -28.48
CA THR A 8 -25.44 -5.79 -27.80
C THR A 8 -24.47 -6.99 -27.65
N PRO A 9 -23.15 -6.84 -27.90
CA PRO A 9 -22.21 -7.93 -27.66
C PRO A 9 -22.02 -8.15 -26.16
N ASN A 10 -22.33 -9.38 -25.74
CA ASN A 10 -22.19 -9.89 -24.38
C ASN A 10 -20.72 -9.81 -23.93
N ALA A 11 -20.43 -9.00 -22.90
CA ALA A 11 -19.12 -8.89 -22.28
C ALA A 11 -18.68 -10.28 -21.76
N GLY A 12 -17.45 -10.67 -22.10
CA GLY A 12 -16.91 -12.00 -21.82
C GLY A 12 -17.09 -12.42 -20.36
N ALA A 13 -17.98 -13.40 -20.15
CA ALA A 13 -18.22 -13.97 -18.84
C ALA A 13 -16.94 -14.63 -18.30
N PHE A 14 -16.49 -14.15 -17.13
CA PHE A 14 -15.37 -14.71 -16.38
C PHE A 14 -15.61 -16.20 -16.11
N LYS A 15 -14.83 -17.07 -16.76
CA LYS A 15 -14.89 -18.52 -16.52
C LYS A 15 -14.09 -18.84 -15.25
N PRO A 16 -14.74 -19.30 -14.16
CA PRO A 16 -14.03 -19.62 -12.93
C PRO A 16 -13.13 -20.84 -13.15
N LYS A 17 -11.82 -20.68 -12.94
CA LYS A 17 -10.86 -21.79 -12.87
C LYS A 17 -11.08 -22.56 -11.55
N LYS A 18 -10.79 -23.87 -11.55
CA LYS A 18 -10.88 -24.77 -10.36
C LYS A 18 -10.34 -24.04 -9.12
N SER A 19 -11.22 -23.92 -8.13
CA SER A 19 -11.11 -23.00 -7.00
C SER A 19 -9.93 -23.35 -6.08
N VAL A 20 -8.98 -22.41 -5.97
CA VAL A 20 -8.08 -22.33 -4.81
C VAL A 20 -8.76 -21.37 -3.83
N ALA A 21 -9.10 -21.86 -2.63
CA ALA A 21 -9.70 -21.15 -1.48
C ALA A 21 -10.68 -20.00 -1.81
N LEU A 22 -10.17 -18.80 -2.11
CA LEU A 22 -10.94 -17.56 -2.30
C LEU A 22 -11.12 -17.14 -3.77
N SER A 23 -10.84 -18.03 -4.74
CA SER A 23 -11.02 -17.72 -6.17
C SER A 23 -12.48 -17.36 -6.48
N GLY A 24 -12.70 -16.14 -7.00
CA GLY A 24 -14.02 -15.61 -7.31
C GLY A 24 -14.83 -15.13 -6.09
N VAL A 25 -14.25 -15.15 -4.89
CA VAL A 25 -14.91 -14.70 -3.66
C VAL A 25 -14.58 -13.23 -3.40
N THR A 26 -15.62 -12.39 -3.28
CA THR A 26 -15.45 -10.99 -2.86
C THR A 26 -15.27 -10.94 -1.35
N ALA A 27 -14.07 -10.57 -0.89
CA ALA A 27 -13.75 -10.49 0.54
C ALA A 27 -14.22 -9.19 1.21
N GLY A 28 -14.40 -8.11 0.44
CA GLY A 28 -14.83 -6.81 0.94
C GLY A 28 -14.78 -5.72 -0.13
N ASN A 29 -15.12 -4.51 0.28
CA ASN A 29 -15.07 -3.32 -0.56
C ASN A 29 -13.78 -2.53 -0.30
N THR A 30 -13.17 -1.96 -1.34
CA THR A 30 -11.99 -1.12 -1.22
C THR A 30 -12.08 0.08 -2.14
N ALA A 31 -11.54 1.21 -1.69
CA ALA A 31 -11.35 2.41 -2.51
C ALA A 31 -9.88 2.60 -2.93
N LEU A 32 -8.99 1.66 -2.59
CA LEU A 32 -7.54 1.83 -2.76
C LEU A 32 -7.09 1.59 -4.19
N CYS A 33 -7.34 0.40 -4.73
CA CYS A 33 -6.87 0.03 -6.06
C CYS A 33 -7.92 -0.74 -6.84
N THR A 34 -7.95 -0.54 -8.15
CA THR A 34 -8.74 -1.36 -9.08
C THR A 34 -7.79 -2.09 -10.02
N VAL A 35 -8.02 -3.39 -10.24
CA VAL A 35 -7.19 -4.23 -11.12
C VAL A 35 -8.09 -4.90 -12.16
N GLY A 36 -7.77 -4.73 -13.44
CA GLY A 36 -8.37 -5.46 -14.55
C GLY A 36 -9.86 -5.20 -14.78
N LYS A 37 -10.35 -3.98 -14.48
CA LYS A 37 -11.75 -3.62 -14.70
C LYS A 37 -12.07 -3.48 -16.19
N THR A 38 -11.12 -3.03 -16.99
CA THR A 38 -11.23 -2.94 -18.47
C THR A 38 -10.31 -3.92 -19.20
N GLY A 39 -9.46 -4.64 -18.46
CA GLY A 39 -8.66 -5.74 -18.98
C GLY A 39 -7.33 -5.86 -18.26
N ASN A 40 -6.38 -5.00 -18.61
CA ASN A 40 -5.02 -4.96 -18.05
C ASN A 40 -4.69 -3.61 -17.40
N ASP A 41 -5.69 -2.99 -16.78
CA ASP A 41 -5.60 -1.70 -16.13
C ASP A 41 -5.33 -1.85 -14.62
N LEU A 42 -4.49 -0.97 -14.07
CA LEU A 42 -4.24 -0.86 -12.64
C LEU A 42 -4.40 0.61 -12.26
N HIS A 43 -5.32 0.89 -11.35
CA HIS A 43 -5.58 2.25 -10.89
C HIS A 43 -5.33 2.37 -9.39
N TYR A 44 -4.59 3.39 -8.96
CA TYR A 44 -4.42 3.77 -7.55
C TYR A 44 -5.34 4.94 -7.25
N ARG A 45 -6.35 4.72 -6.39
CA ARG A 45 -7.43 5.67 -6.07
C ARG A 45 -8.03 6.38 -7.31
N GLY A 46 -8.10 5.66 -8.43
CA GLY A 46 -8.64 6.17 -9.70
C GLY A 46 -7.62 6.72 -10.69
N TYR A 47 -6.33 6.85 -10.32
CA TYR A 47 -5.25 7.25 -11.22
C TYR A 47 -4.62 6.03 -11.88
N ASP A 48 -4.43 6.05 -13.21
CA ASP A 48 -3.75 4.97 -13.94
C ASP A 48 -2.30 4.88 -13.48
N ILE A 49 -1.83 3.65 -13.20
CA ILE A 49 -0.45 3.37 -12.78
C ILE A 49 0.57 3.91 -13.79
N LEU A 50 0.25 3.89 -15.09
CA LEU A 50 1.15 4.34 -16.15
C LEU A 50 1.37 5.85 -16.10
N ASP A 51 0.32 6.62 -15.78
CA ASP A 51 0.40 8.06 -15.64
C ASP A 51 1.24 8.44 -14.42
N ILE A 52 0.95 7.81 -13.28
CA ILE A 52 1.63 8.15 -12.01
C ILE A 52 3.06 7.61 -11.94
N ALA A 53 3.39 6.53 -12.63
CA ALA A 53 4.75 5.97 -12.64
C ALA A 53 5.76 6.90 -13.34
N GLY A 54 5.32 7.66 -14.34
CA GLY A 54 6.16 8.62 -15.06
C GLY A 54 6.16 10.03 -14.46
N ALA A 55 5.08 10.41 -13.77
CA ALA A 55 4.86 11.78 -13.32
C ALA A 55 5.07 12.01 -11.82
N CYS A 56 4.96 10.97 -10.98
CA CYS A 56 4.97 11.11 -9.53
C CYS A 56 6.17 10.42 -8.88
N GLU A 57 6.57 10.96 -7.73
CA GLU A 57 7.57 10.36 -6.85
C GLU A 57 6.91 9.39 -5.85
N PHE A 58 7.74 8.55 -5.22
CA PHE A 58 7.26 7.58 -4.23
C PHE A 58 6.47 8.25 -3.09
N GLU A 59 6.95 9.38 -2.56
CA GLU A 59 6.29 10.06 -1.45
C GLU A 59 4.92 10.64 -1.82
N GLU A 60 4.71 11.02 -3.08
CA GLU A 60 3.39 11.48 -3.56
C GLU A 60 2.38 10.33 -3.58
N ILE A 61 2.82 9.15 -4.02
CA ILE A 61 1.98 7.95 -4.08
C ILE A 61 1.73 7.38 -2.69
N ALA A 62 2.74 7.38 -1.82
CA ALA A 62 2.57 7.03 -0.41
C ALA A 62 1.52 7.94 0.26
N TYR A 63 1.62 9.26 0.02
CA TYR A 63 0.66 10.22 0.54
C TYR A 63 -0.75 9.97 -0.03
N LEU A 64 -0.88 9.71 -1.34
CA LEU A 64 -2.17 9.37 -1.96
C LEU A 64 -2.83 8.15 -1.31
N LEU A 65 -2.08 7.08 -1.07
CA LEU A 65 -2.65 5.84 -0.53
C LEU A 65 -3.08 5.99 0.94
N VAL A 66 -2.28 6.68 1.75
CA VAL A 66 -2.51 6.87 3.20
C VAL A 66 -3.47 8.02 3.53
N HIS A 67 -3.38 9.13 2.79
CA HIS A 67 -4.13 10.37 3.02
C HIS A 67 -5.22 10.64 1.97
N GLU A 68 -5.43 9.71 1.04
CA GLU A 68 -6.60 9.64 0.16
C GLU A 68 -6.66 10.70 -0.95
N LYS A 69 -5.65 11.55 -1.07
CA LYS A 69 -5.55 12.62 -2.06
C LYS A 69 -4.10 12.81 -2.49
N LEU A 70 -3.88 13.32 -3.70
CA LEU A 70 -2.55 13.79 -4.08
C LEU A 70 -2.15 15.03 -3.24
N PRO A 71 -0.89 15.12 -2.80
CA PRO A 71 -0.44 16.25 -2.00
C PRO A 71 -0.29 17.50 -2.87
N THR A 72 -0.54 18.67 -2.28
CA THR A 72 -0.01 19.93 -2.82
C THR A 72 1.50 20.01 -2.60
N GLN A 73 2.19 20.91 -3.32
CA GLN A 73 3.64 21.08 -3.17
C GLN A 73 4.08 21.35 -1.71
N ALA A 74 3.28 22.12 -0.96
CA ALA A 74 3.55 22.42 0.44
C ALA A 74 3.37 21.17 1.31
N GLU A 75 2.31 20.39 1.08
CA GLU A 75 2.06 19.12 1.79
C GLU A 75 3.14 18.09 1.48
N LEU A 76 3.57 17.97 0.23
CA LEU A 76 4.65 17.06 -0.17
C LEU A 76 5.96 17.42 0.52
N THR A 77 6.30 18.71 0.58
CA THR A 77 7.51 19.18 1.26
C THR A 77 7.47 18.88 2.76
N ALA A 78 6.33 19.11 3.40
CA ALA A 78 6.11 18.79 4.81
C ALA A 78 6.18 17.26 5.04
N TYR A 79 5.59 16.48 4.15
CA TYR A 79 5.55 15.03 4.24
C TYR A 79 6.94 14.41 4.09
N LYS A 80 7.73 14.86 3.10
CA LYS A 80 9.14 14.46 2.96
C LYS A 80 9.97 14.80 4.19
N THR A 81 9.75 15.97 4.78
CA THR A 81 10.42 16.38 6.02
C THR A 81 10.04 15.46 7.19
N LYS A 82 8.73 15.14 7.33
CA LYS A 82 8.22 14.20 8.32
C LYS A 82 8.88 12.82 8.16
N LEU A 83 8.83 12.25 6.95
CA LEU A 83 9.41 10.93 6.68
C LEU A 83 10.91 10.90 6.97
N LYS A 84 11.67 11.92 6.55
CA LYS A 84 13.11 12.03 6.86
C LYS A 84 13.39 12.02 8.35
N ALA A 85 12.60 12.74 9.15
CA ALA A 85 12.74 12.76 10.61
C ALA A 85 12.41 11.39 11.25
N LEU A 86 11.56 10.59 10.61
CA LEU A 86 11.13 9.28 11.11
C LEU A 86 12.05 8.10 10.73
N ARG A 87 13.07 8.31 9.86
CA ARG A 87 14.01 7.25 9.43
C ARG A 87 14.85 6.64 10.56
N GLY A 88 14.96 7.33 11.70
CA GLY A 88 15.72 6.83 12.85
C GLY A 88 15.08 5.59 13.49
N LEU A 89 15.88 4.53 13.66
CA LEU A 89 15.49 3.33 14.42
C LEU A 89 15.83 3.47 15.92
N PRO A 90 14.94 3.05 16.83
CA PRO A 90 15.24 2.99 18.27
C PRO A 90 16.45 2.10 18.57
N ALA A 91 17.20 2.43 19.63
CA ALA A 91 18.40 1.69 20.02
C ALA A 91 18.13 0.19 20.28
N ASN A 92 17.00 -0.14 20.91
CA ASN A 92 16.62 -1.52 21.17
C ASN A 92 16.38 -2.33 19.88
N VAL A 93 15.83 -1.69 18.84
CA VAL A 93 15.61 -2.32 17.53
C VAL A 93 16.96 -2.58 16.85
N LYS A 94 17.88 -1.60 16.89
CA LYS A 94 19.24 -1.76 16.35
C LYS A 94 19.99 -2.90 17.04
N ALA A 95 19.96 -2.93 18.37
CA ALA A 95 20.57 -4.00 19.14
C ALA A 95 19.98 -5.36 18.76
N ALA A 96 18.65 -5.49 18.67
CA ALA A 96 18.02 -6.74 18.26
C ALA A 96 18.45 -7.20 16.86
N LEU A 97 18.62 -6.27 15.91
CA LEU A 97 19.11 -6.58 14.57
C LEU A 97 20.59 -7.05 14.57
N GLU A 98 21.42 -6.51 15.47
CA GLU A 98 22.83 -6.94 15.64
C GLU A 98 22.97 -8.37 16.19
N TRP A 99 21.96 -8.89 16.87
CA TRP A 99 21.94 -10.29 17.34
C TRP A 99 21.58 -11.29 16.23
N ILE A 100 21.04 -10.83 15.10
CA ILE A 100 20.64 -11.71 14.01
C ILE A 100 21.89 -12.16 13.24
N PRO A 101 22.07 -13.47 12.98
CA PRO A 101 23.22 -13.94 12.20
C PRO A 101 23.29 -13.27 10.83
N ALA A 102 24.48 -12.87 10.40
CA ALA A 102 24.69 -12.21 9.10
C ALA A 102 24.29 -13.07 7.89
N ALA A 103 24.19 -14.39 8.07
CA ALA A 103 23.73 -15.33 7.04
C ALA A 103 22.20 -15.52 6.99
N ALA A 104 21.44 -14.86 7.87
CA ALA A 104 19.98 -14.97 7.89
C ALA A 104 19.36 -14.40 6.62
N HIS A 105 18.23 -14.97 6.19
CA HIS A 105 17.53 -14.49 5.02
C HIS A 105 16.98 -13.06 5.26
N PRO A 106 17.14 -12.10 4.33
CA PRO A 106 16.73 -10.70 4.57
C PRO A 106 15.27 -10.52 4.99
N MET A 107 14.36 -11.37 4.51
CA MET A 107 12.95 -11.33 4.94
C MET A 107 12.75 -11.72 6.41
N ASP A 108 13.56 -12.62 6.95
CA ASP A 108 13.52 -12.96 8.38
C ASP A 108 14.04 -11.81 9.23
N VAL A 109 15.09 -11.13 8.76
CA VAL A 109 15.62 -9.90 9.38
C VAL A 109 14.54 -8.82 9.40
N MET A 110 13.91 -8.55 8.25
CA MET A 110 12.86 -7.54 8.13
C MET A 110 11.65 -7.86 9.02
N ARG A 111 11.14 -9.10 8.97
CA ARG A 111 10.02 -9.54 9.83
C ARG A 111 10.34 -9.33 11.31
N THR A 112 11.52 -9.77 11.74
CA THR A 112 11.94 -9.67 13.14
C THR A 112 12.11 -8.21 13.56
N GLY A 113 12.73 -7.38 12.72
CA GLY A 113 12.89 -5.96 12.97
C GLY A 113 11.55 -5.22 13.14
N VAL A 114 10.57 -5.51 12.29
CA VAL A 114 9.22 -4.92 12.40
C VAL A 114 8.51 -5.41 13.67
N SER A 115 8.64 -6.69 14.02
CA SER A 115 8.06 -7.23 15.25
C SER A 115 8.64 -6.57 16.50
N VAL A 116 9.97 -6.40 16.57
CA VAL A 116 10.64 -5.72 17.69
C VAL A 116 10.28 -4.23 17.72
N LEU A 117 10.14 -3.58 16.56
CA LEU A 117 9.70 -2.18 16.50
C LEU A 117 8.31 -2.01 17.13
N GLY A 118 7.37 -2.93 16.87
CA GLY A 118 6.05 -2.92 17.47
C GLY A 118 6.04 -3.17 18.98
N THR A 119 7.00 -3.93 19.54
CA THR A 119 7.10 -4.11 21.00
C THR A 119 7.75 -2.92 21.70
N VAL A 120 8.69 -2.23 21.03
CA VAL A 120 9.35 -1.03 21.55
C VAL A 120 8.44 0.20 21.47
N LEU A 121 7.59 0.28 20.44
CA LEU A 121 6.62 1.35 20.22
C LEU A 121 5.21 0.75 20.10
N PRO A 122 4.58 0.36 21.23
CA PRO A 122 3.27 -0.28 21.21
C PRO A 122 2.20 0.65 20.66
N GLU A 123 1.26 0.06 19.91
CA GLU A 123 0.07 0.74 19.41
C GLU A 123 -0.85 1.16 20.57
N LYS A 124 -1.65 2.19 20.34
CA LYS A 124 -2.69 2.61 21.30
C LYS A 124 -3.91 1.72 21.13
N ASP A 125 -4.53 1.35 22.25
CA ASP A 125 -5.73 0.51 22.27
C ASP A 125 -6.92 1.10 21.48
N ASP A 126 -6.94 2.42 21.27
CA ASP A 126 -8.02 3.12 20.57
C ASP A 126 -7.98 2.97 19.04
N HIS A 127 -6.85 2.50 18.48
CA HIS A 127 -6.61 2.31 17.04
C HIS A 127 -7.20 3.43 16.15
N ASN A 128 -7.08 4.67 16.60
CA ASN A 128 -7.70 5.79 15.90
C ASN A 128 -7.01 6.02 14.53
N LEU A 129 -7.75 6.60 13.57
CA LEU A 129 -7.25 6.83 12.22
C LEU A 129 -5.96 7.69 12.17
N PRO A 130 -5.83 8.79 12.93
CA PRO A 130 -4.58 9.56 12.95
C PRO A 130 -3.38 8.74 13.43
N GLY A 131 -3.54 7.95 14.48
CA GLY A 131 -2.49 7.09 15.04
C GLY A 131 -2.09 5.98 14.07
N ALA A 132 -3.06 5.35 13.41
CA ALA A 132 -2.78 4.36 12.37
C ALA A 132 -1.98 4.96 11.19
N ARG A 133 -2.29 6.20 10.78
CA ARG A 133 -1.52 6.92 9.76
C ARG A 133 -0.10 7.24 10.22
N ASP A 134 0.09 7.65 11.47
CA ASP A 134 1.42 7.90 12.02
C ASP A 134 2.27 6.62 12.11
N ILE A 135 1.66 5.49 12.45
CA ILE A 135 2.33 4.18 12.42
C ILE A 135 2.70 3.80 10.99
N ALA A 136 1.79 3.99 10.02
CA ALA A 136 2.07 3.75 8.60
C ALA A 136 3.25 4.61 8.10
N ASP A 137 3.25 5.92 8.41
CA ASP A 137 4.35 6.83 8.06
C ASP A 137 5.66 6.41 8.71
N LYS A 138 5.64 5.97 9.98
CA LYS A 138 6.83 5.49 10.68
C LYS A 138 7.39 4.24 10.02
N LEU A 139 6.54 3.27 9.68
CA LEU A 139 6.95 2.03 9.02
C LEU A 139 7.51 2.31 7.61
N MET A 140 6.82 3.14 6.82
CA MET A 140 7.30 3.56 5.50
C MET A 140 8.65 4.27 5.58
N ALA A 141 8.84 5.17 6.54
CA ALA A 141 10.10 5.86 6.74
C ALA A 141 11.23 4.96 7.26
N SER A 142 10.92 3.92 8.04
CA SER A 142 11.93 3.05 8.66
C SER A 142 12.36 1.88 7.77
N LEU A 143 11.50 1.49 6.82
CA LEU A 143 11.74 0.38 5.89
C LEU A 143 12.01 0.85 4.45
N GLY A 144 11.65 2.08 4.11
CA GLY A 144 11.88 2.71 2.82
C GLY A 144 13.24 3.41 2.73
N SER A 145 13.83 3.39 1.53
CA SER A 145 15.12 4.04 1.24
C SER A 145 15.01 5.54 1.03
#